data_AF-A0A074WI92-F1
#
_entry.id   AF-A0A074WI92-F1
#
_cell.length_a   1.000
_cell.length_b   1.000
_cell.length_c   1.000
_cell.angle_alpha   90.00
_cell.angle_beta   90.00
_cell.angle_gamma   90.00
#
_symmetry.space_group_name_H-M   'P 1'
#
loop_
_entity.id
_entity.type
_entity.pdbx_description
1 polymer ?
#
loop_
_entity_poly.entity_id
_entity_poly.type
_entity_poly.pdbx_seq_one_letter_code
_entity_poly.pdbx_strand_id
1 'polypeptide(L)'
;MQFWNWFLLATAVLATAKPPKQLVDISTLPECMQYCMRQEKKHFDIDKAPKKRVCKETSSKIVPFWKWLYKIGPCVRRECDETPDETSDAFDAWYYDLCGHHFSKDSKDYDDD
;
A
#
# COMPACT_ATOMS: atom_id res chain seq x y z
N MET A 1 -13.30 -66.24 -1.61
CA MET A 1 -13.10 -65.51 -0.34
C MET A 1 -12.87 -64.04 -0.68
N GLN A 2 -13.77 -63.19 -0.20
CA GLN A 2 -13.76 -61.73 -0.34
C GLN A 2 -12.59 -61.14 0.45
N PHE A 3 -11.89 -60.15 -0.08
CA PHE A 3 -11.44 -59.01 0.72
C PHE A 3 -11.39 -57.77 -0.19
N TRP A 4 -12.40 -56.94 -0.02
CA TRP A 4 -12.43 -55.57 -0.50
C TRP A 4 -11.42 -54.77 0.33
N ASN A 5 -10.39 -54.20 -0.31
CA ASN A 5 -9.57 -53.19 0.35
C ASN A 5 -9.99 -51.82 -0.16
N TRP A 6 -10.83 -51.17 0.63
CA TRP A 6 -11.23 -49.77 0.49
C TRP A 6 -9.99 -48.87 0.63
N PHE A 7 -9.45 -48.42 -0.49
CA PHE A 7 -8.59 -47.24 -0.47
C PHE A 7 -9.49 -46.01 -0.30
N LEU A 8 -9.53 -45.53 0.95
CA LEU A 8 -10.11 -44.25 1.35
C LEU A 8 -9.60 -43.14 0.41
N LEU A 9 -10.53 -42.57 -0.36
CA LEU A 9 -10.34 -41.26 -0.98
C LEU A 9 -10.12 -40.25 0.15
N ALA A 10 -8.86 -39.87 0.38
CA ALA A 10 -8.57 -38.63 1.07
C ALA A 10 -8.90 -37.48 0.10
N THR A 11 -10.15 -37.01 0.14
CA THR A 11 -10.52 -35.71 -0.45
C THR A 11 -9.77 -34.63 0.31
N ALA A 12 -8.59 -34.25 -0.20
CA ALA A 12 -7.91 -33.04 0.21
C ALA A 12 -8.79 -31.86 -0.21
N VAL A 13 -9.63 -31.39 0.71
CA VAL A 13 -10.26 -30.07 0.62
C VAL A 13 -9.11 -29.07 0.70
N LEU A 14 -8.59 -28.64 -0.45
CA LEU A 14 -7.77 -27.44 -0.54
C LEU A 14 -8.66 -26.27 -0.14
N ALA A 15 -8.69 -25.98 1.16
CA ALA A 15 -9.08 -24.66 1.63
C ALA A 15 -8.17 -23.68 0.90
N THR A 16 -8.72 -22.90 -0.03
CA THR A 16 -8.01 -21.81 -0.71
C THR A 16 -7.75 -20.73 0.35
N ALA A 17 -6.76 -20.95 1.21
CA ALA A 17 -6.28 -19.95 2.14
C ALA A 17 -5.78 -18.79 1.30
N LYS A 18 -6.54 -17.68 1.29
CA LYS A 18 -6.16 -16.46 0.60
C LYS A 18 -4.76 -16.09 1.09
N PRO A 19 -3.79 -15.84 0.20
CA PRO A 19 -2.44 -15.51 0.63
C PRO A 19 -2.48 -14.36 1.64
N PRO A 20 -1.64 -14.40 2.69
CA PRO A 20 -1.66 -13.37 3.72
C PRO A 20 -1.52 -12.01 3.05
N LYS A 21 -2.38 -11.07 3.45
CA LYS A 21 -2.31 -9.70 2.95
C LYS A 21 -0.95 -9.14 3.33
N GLN A 22 -0.05 -8.98 2.36
CA GLN A 22 1.17 -8.21 2.56
C GLN A 22 0.76 -6.78 2.89
N LEU A 23 1.04 -6.35 4.12
CA LEU A 23 0.77 -5.00 4.58
C LEU A 23 1.85 -4.06 4.07
N VAL A 24 1.53 -2.78 4.10
CA VAL A 24 2.45 -1.72 3.73
C VAL A 24 3.43 -1.49 4.87
N ASP A 25 4.72 -1.48 4.55
CA ASP A 25 5.78 -1.06 5.47
C ASP A 25 6.17 0.38 5.12
N ILE A 26 6.17 1.28 6.11
CA ILE A 26 6.58 2.68 5.97
C ILE A 26 7.88 2.99 6.70
N SER A 27 8.54 1.98 7.29
CA SER A 27 9.74 2.16 8.11
C SER A 27 10.95 2.71 7.34
N THR A 28 10.94 2.58 6.00
CA THR A 28 11.99 3.12 5.13
C THR A 28 11.84 4.61 4.83
N LEU A 29 10.71 5.22 5.20
CA LEU A 29 10.49 6.66 5.06
C LEU A 29 11.10 7.43 6.25
N PRO A 30 11.48 8.71 6.06
CA PRO A 30 11.82 9.62 7.14
C PRO A 30 10.80 9.60 8.28
N GLU A 31 11.26 9.71 9.54
CA GLU A 31 10.38 9.63 10.72
C GLU A 31 9.27 10.69 10.71
N CYS A 32 9.57 11.91 10.21
CA CYS A 32 8.60 12.99 10.06
C CYS A 32 7.43 12.60 9.12
N MET A 33 7.74 11.87 8.02
CA MET A 33 6.72 11.37 7.10
C MET A 33 5.92 10.23 7.73
N GLN A 34 6.58 9.30 8.42
CA GLN A 34 5.89 8.22 9.13
C GLN A 34 4.90 8.76 10.16
N TYR A 35 5.29 9.81 10.89
CA TYR A 35 4.42 10.52 11.81
C TYR A 35 3.19 11.10 11.07
N CYS A 36 3.41 11.85 9.99
CA CYS A 36 2.32 12.46 9.24
C CYS A 36 1.36 11.44 8.60
N MET A 37 1.90 10.35 8.05
CA MET A 37 1.11 9.24 7.49
C MET A 37 0.17 8.61 8.51
N ARG A 38 0.60 8.51 9.78
CA ARG A 38 -0.18 7.94 10.88
C ARG A 38 -1.20 8.91 11.49
N GLN A 39 -1.13 10.21 11.23
CA GLN A 39 -2.11 11.20 11.73
C GLN A 39 -3.46 11.10 11.02
N GLU A 40 -3.47 10.69 9.74
CA GLU A 40 -4.68 10.70 8.89
C GLU A 40 -5.35 9.32 8.73
N LYS A 41 -5.23 8.45 9.76
CA LYS A 41 -5.83 7.10 9.80
C LYS A 41 -7.34 7.05 9.53
N LYS A 42 -8.06 8.14 9.82
CA LYS A 42 -9.50 8.29 9.55
C LYS A 42 -9.84 8.26 8.05
N HIS A 43 -8.90 8.66 7.18
CA HIS A 43 -9.07 8.65 5.73
C HIS A 43 -8.47 7.39 5.13
N PHE A 44 -7.29 6.99 5.62
CA PHE A 44 -6.61 5.79 5.17
C PHE A 44 -5.68 5.28 6.27
N ASP A 45 -5.95 4.08 6.78
CA ASP A 45 -5.10 3.42 7.76
C ASP A 45 -3.96 2.66 7.04
N ILE A 46 -2.85 3.35 6.80
CA ILE A 46 -1.69 2.83 6.07
C ILE A 46 -1.13 1.55 6.71
N ASP A 47 -1.14 1.46 8.05
CA ASP A 47 -0.64 0.31 8.81
C ASP A 47 -1.48 -0.96 8.59
N LYS A 48 -2.74 -0.81 8.18
CA LYS A 48 -3.66 -1.92 7.87
C LYS A 48 -3.93 -2.09 6.37
N ALA A 49 -3.35 -1.22 5.54
CA ALA A 49 -3.56 -1.25 4.11
C ALA A 49 -2.79 -2.43 3.50
N PRO A 50 -3.43 -3.29 2.69
CA PRO A 50 -2.69 -4.24 1.88
C PRO A 50 -1.88 -3.51 0.80
N LYS A 51 -0.67 -3.97 0.50
CA LYS A 51 0.19 -3.49 -0.61
C LYS A 51 -0.59 -3.36 -1.91
N LYS A 52 -1.35 -4.40 -2.28
CA LYS A 52 -2.21 -4.40 -3.48
C LYS A 52 -3.22 -3.25 -3.51
N ARG A 53 -3.68 -2.77 -2.35
CA ARG A 53 -4.58 -1.63 -2.24
C ARG A 53 -3.84 -0.35 -2.58
N VAL A 54 -2.71 -0.07 -1.93
CA VAL A 54 -1.90 1.14 -2.20
C VAL A 54 -1.44 1.21 -3.66
N CYS A 55 -0.95 0.09 -4.21
CA CYS A 55 -0.44 0.03 -5.58
C CYS A 55 -1.53 0.05 -6.66
N LYS A 56 -2.79 -0.28 -6.32
CA LYS A 56 -3.92 -0.23 -7.27
C LYS A 56 -4.70 1.07 -7.14
N GLU A 57 -4.89 1.59 -5.93
CA GLU A 57 -5.70 2.78 -5.66
C GLU A 57 -5.13 4.06 -6.27
N THR A 58 -3.81 4.08 -6.48
CA THR A 58 -3.04 5.09 -7.22
C THR A 58 -3.45 5.17 -8.69
N SER A 59 -3.49 4.03 -9.39
CA SER A 59 -3.97 3.93 -10.78
C SER A 59 -5.47 4.17 -10.99
N SER A 60 -6.30 4.17 -9.93
CA SER A 60 -7.77 4.11 -10.04
C SER A 60 -8.51 5.31 -9.45
N LYS A 61 -7.84 6.44 -9.14
CA LYS A 61 -8.46 7.63 -8.51
C LYS A 61 -9.27 7.31 -7.25
N ILE A 62 -8.91 6.26 -6.50
CA ILE A 62 -9.75 5.82 -5.37
C ILE A 62 -9.67 6.88 -4.26
N VAL A 63 -10.79 7.56 -4.04
CA VAL A 63 -10.94 8.80 -3.27
C VAL A 63 -10.26 8.77 -1.88
N PRO A 64 -10.33 7.68 -1.09
CA PRO A 64 -9.67 7.62 0.22
C PRO A 64 -8.15 7.80 0.21
N PHE A 65 -7.43 7.17 -0.73
CA PHE A 65 -5.96 7.22 -0.77
C PHE A 65 -5.47 8.62 -1.20
N TRP A 66 -6.03 9.16 -2.27
CA TRP A 66 -5.70 10.51 -2.74
C TRP A 66 -6.05 11.59 -1.72
N LYS A 67 -7.21 11.44 -1.05
CA LYS A 67 -7.61 12.36 0.02
C LYS A 67 -6.67 12.27 1.21
N TRP A 68 -6.20 11.07 1.57
CA TRP A 68 -5.19 10.89 2.61
C TRP A 68 -3.86 11.54 2.21
N LEU A 69 -3.37 11.31 0.98
CA LEU A 69 -2.14 11.91 0.46
C LEU A 69 -2.18 13.45 0.52
N TYR A 70 -3.29 14.04 0.08
CA TYR A 70 -3.50 15.49 0.16
C TYR A 70 -3.51 16.01 1.61
N LYS A 71 -4.02 15.21 2.56
CA LYS A 71 -4.10 15.60 3.98
C LYS A 71 -2.79 15.48 4.72
N ILE A 72 -1.91 14.56 4.32
CA ILE A 72 -0.58 14.44 4.94
C ILE A 72 0.38 15.52 4.43
N GLY A 73 0.21 16.03 3.20
CA GLY A 73 1.09 17.05 2.62
C GLY A 73 1.34 18.30 3.48
N PRO A 74 0.29 18.92 4.08
CA PRO A 74 0.48 20.03 5.04
C PRO A 74 1.20 19.66 6.33
N CYS A 75 1.10 18.41 6.79
CA CYS A 75 1.86 17.92 7.93
C CYS A 75 3.32 17.75 7.55
N VAL A 76 3.57 17.10 6.41
CA VAL A 76 4.92 16.87 5.87
C VAL A 76 5.67 18.19 5.71
N ARG A 77 5.08 19.20 5.08
CA ARG A 77 5.69 20.54 4.93
C ARG A 77 6.00 21.28 6.23
N ARG A 78 5.43 20.84 7.35
CA ARG A 78 5.63 21.46 8.67
C ARG A 78 6.63 20.69 9.51
N GLU A 79 6.55 19.36 9.47
CA GLU A 79 7.28 18.46 10.36
C GLU A 79 8.58 17.94 9.72
N CYS A 80 8.64 17.86 8.38
CA CYS A 80 9.85 17.54 7.66
C CYS A 80 10.55 18.87 7.32
N ASP A 81 11.63 19.18 8.04
CA ASP A 81 12.55 20.30 7.76
C ASP A 81 13.42 20.03 6.52
N GLU A 82 12.80 19.44 5.51
CA GLU A 82 13.37 19.02 4.24
C GLU A 82 12.73 19.84 3.11
N THR A 83 13.44 19.97 1.99
CA THR A 83 12.85 20.61 0.82
C THR A 83 11.68 19.77 0.30
N PRO A 84 10.63 20.38 -0.28
CA PRO A 84 9.51 19.65 -0.86
C PRO A 84 9.93 18.55 -1.85
N ASP A 85 11.04 18.77 -2.56
CA ASP A 85 11.60 17.84 -3.55
C ASP A 85 12.19 16.60 -2.88
N GLU A 86 12.99 16.75 -1.82
CA GLU A 86 13.56 15.62 -1.07
C GLU A 86 12.48 14.71 -0.48
N THR A 87 11.45 15.31 0.10
CA THR A 87 10.35 14.52 0.66
C THR A 87 9.49 13.84 -0.42
N SER A 88 9.33 14.49 -1.58
CA SER A 88 8.66 13.88 -2.73
C SER A 88 9.46 12.70 -3.27
N ASP A 89 10.78 12.83 -3.37
CA ASP A 89 11.67 11.77 -3.83
C ASP A 89 11.71 10.59 -2.85
N ALA A 90 11.74 10.86 -1.54
CA ALA A 90 11.64 9.82 -0.52
C ALA A 90 10.32 9.04 -0.62
N PHE A 91 9.21 9.75 -0.85
CA PHE A 91 7.91 9.12 -1.09
C PHE A 91 7.89 8.28 -2.36
N ASP A 92 8.40 8.81 -3.47
CA ASP A 92 8.41 8.13 -4.77
C ASP A 92 9.31 6.88 -4.76
N ALA A 93 10.46 6.94 -4.08
CA ALA A 93 11.36 5.81 -3.87
C ALA A 93 10.69 4.70 -3.03
N TRP A 94 10.10 5.06 -1.90
CA TRP A 94 9.33 4.13 -1.08
C TRP A 94 8.18 3.48 -1.87
N TYR A 95 7.47 4.29 -2.66
CA TYR A 95 6.38 3.79 -3.49
C TYR A 95 6.88 2.84 -4.59
N TYR A 96 8.03 3.13 -5.18
CA TYR A 96 8.68 2.23 -6.14
C TYR A 96 9.06 0.89 -5.51
N ASP A 97 9.66 0.88 -4.32
CA ASP A 97 9.97 -0.36 -3.61
C ASP A 97 8.71 -1.16 -3.26
N LEU A 98 7.63 -0.44 -2.92
CA LEU A 98 6.35 -1.04 -2.61
C LEU A 98 5.67 -1.60 -3.86
N CYS A 99 5.66 -0.91 -4.99
CA CYS A 99 4.76 -1.18 -6.12
C CYS A 99 5.46 -1.61 -7.41
N GLY A 100 6.77 -1.39 -7.54
CA GLY A 100 7.58 -1.68 -8.73
C GLY A 100 7.49 -0.62 -9.83
N HIS A 101 6.88 0.53 -9.54
CA HIS A 101 6.74 1.67 -10.45
C HIS A 101 6.68 2.99 -9.67
N HIS A 102 7.02 4.10 -10.32
CA HIS A 102 7.05 5.43 -9.69
C HIS A 102 5.63 5.99 -9.53
N PHE A 103 5.37 6.65 -8.40
CA PHE A 103 4.13 7.38 -8.16
C PHE A 103 3.96 8.52 -9.17
N SER A 104 5.06 9.20 -9.53
CA SER A 104 5.08 10.30 -10.51
C SER A 104 4.74 9.89 -11.95
N LYS A 105 4.69 8.59 -12.26
CA LYS A 105 4.21 8.08 -13.56
C LYS A 105 2.70 7.88 -13.57
N ASP A 106 2.11 7.56 -12.41
CA ASP A 106 0.67 7.41 -12.25
C ASP A 106 -0.03 8.76 -12.07
N SER A 107 0.70 9.83 -11.70
CA SER A 107 0.16 11.18 -11.53
C SER A 107 0.19 12.04 -12.79
N LYS A 108 1.00 11.70 -13.81
CA LYS A 108 1.18 12.51 -15.04
C LYS A 108 -0.05 12.54 -15.96
N ASP A 109 -0.98 11.61 -15.81
CA ASP A 109 -2.25 11.62 -16.55
C ASP A 109 -3.29 12.63 -15.98
N TYR A 110 -2.89 13.54 -15.07
CA TYR A 110 -3.79 14.45 -14.34
C TYR A 110 -3.41 15.93 -14.39
N ASP A 111 -2.26 16.27 -14.96
CA ASP A 111 -1.84 17.67 -15.11
C ASP A 111 -2.40 18.32 -16.41
N ASP A 112 -3.21 17.60 -17.18
CA ASP A 112 -3.77 18.00 -18.49
C ASP A 112 -5.27 18.41 -18.46
N ASP A 113 -5.89 18.68 -17.30
CA ASP A 113 -7.27 19.20 -17.20
C ASP A 113 -7.39 20.52 -16.39
#